data_AF-I9S3X3-F1
#
_entry.id   AF-I9S3X3-F1
#
_cell.length_a   1.000
_cell.length_b   1.000
_cell.length_c   1.000
_cell.angle_alpha   90.00
_cell.angle_beta   90.00
_cell.angle_gamma   90.00
#
_symmetry.space_group_name_H-M   'P 1'
#
loop_
_entity.id
_entity.type
_entity.pdbx_description
1 polymer ?
#
loop_
_entity_poly.entity_id
_entity_poly.type
_entity_poly.pdbx_seq_one_letter_code
_entity_poly.pdbx_strand_id
1 'polypeptide(L)'
;MKKLVYLSTSVVFLLAGIISCKQAPVTQIINGIVYDASMNNLTIISDQGDTVNISTMDANPQKVPGVLLNDSVRVTCTHEDIDGVKILKADELTITVHSPYYYIQGTWLEPNPINLKEMQGFTLNQNGTASSVNMATLLIKNWNLDNWTLTLQYESIGNKQTITGTDTLNVVKIDADSLVLARKTNVMWRLARQK
;
A
#
# COMPACT_ATOMS: atom_id res chain seq x y z
N MET A 1 -81.11 -43.98 31.34
CA MET A 1 -80.40 -43.32 32.46
C MET A 1 -79.16 -42.62 31.91
N LYS A 2 -79.08 -41.28 32.06
CA LYS A 2 -77.89 -40.37 31.98
C LYS A 2 -77.14 -40.32 30.63
N LYS A 3 -76.63 -39.20 30.10
CA LYS A 3 -76.73 -37.73 30.30
C LYS A 3 -76.07 -37.08 29.05
N LEU A 4 -76.55 -35.88 28.69
CA LEU A 4 -75.95 -34.86 27.80
C LEU A 4 -74.41 -34.73 27.90
N VAL A 5 -73.73 -34.28 26.84
CA VAL A 5 -72.88 -33.05 26.81
C VAL A 5 -72.59 -32.64 25.33
N TYR A 6 -73.03 -31.43 24.95
CA TYR A 6 -72.46 -30.62 23.87
C TYR A 6 -71.23 -29.88 24.43
N LEU A 7 -70.13 -29.75 23.68
CA LEU A 7 -69.15 -28.70 23.97
C LEU A 7 -68.43 -28.17 22.72
N SER A 8 -68.28 -26.85 22.74
CA SER A 8 -67.91 -25.88 21.71
C SER A 8 -66.55 -26.06 21.04
N THR A 9 -66.54 -25.70 19.75
CA THR A 9 -65.38 -25.33 18.94
C THR A 9 -64.55 -24.21 19.58
N SER A 10 -63.23 -24.33 19.55
CA SER A 10 -62.30 -23.21 19.76
C SER A 10 -61.18 -23.33 18.73
N VAL A 11 -61.22 -22.46 17.72
CA VAL A 11 -60.18 -22.31 16.70
C VAL A 11 -59.07 -21.47 17.30
N VAL A 12 -57.89 -22.06 17.49
CA VAL A 12 -56.67 -21.34 17.92
C VAL A 12 -56.02 -20.75 16.67
N PHE A 13 -56.15 -19.43 16.48
CA PHE A 13 -55.36 -18.68 15.52
C PHE A 13 -53.94 -18.51 16.07
N LEU A 14 -53.00 -19.34 15.60
CA LEU A 14 -51.57 -19.15 15.79
C LEU A 14 -51.07 -18.08 14.80
N LEU A 15 -50.91 -16.85 15.29
CA LEU A 15 -50.18 -15.80 14.60
C LEU A 15 -48.69 -16.15 14.61
N ALA A 16 -48.19 -16.75 13.53
CA ALA A 16 -46.77 -16.92 13.28
C ALA A 16 -46.17 -15.56 12.88
N GLY A 17 -45.50 -14.89 13.82
CA GLY A 17 -44.68 -13.74 13.52
C GLY A 17 -43.49 -14.15 12.66
N ILE A 18 -43.46 -13.71 11.42
CA ILE A 18 -42.26 -13.76 10.57
C ILE A 18 -41.23 -12.80 11.16
N ILE A 19 -40.33 -13.32 11.98
CA ILE A 19 -39.10 -12.64 12.36
C ILE A 19 -38.26 -12.61 11.09
N SER A 20 -38.29 -11.47 10.38
CA SER A 20 -37.33 -11.18 9.33
C SER A 20 -35.97 -11.03 9.99
N CYS A 21 -35.22 -12.14 10.07
CA CYS A 21 -33.80 -12.12 10.41
C CYS A 21 -33.10 -11.29 9.33
N LYS A 22 -32.87 -10.00 9.61
CA LYS A 22 -31.80 -9.26 8.95
C LYS A 22 -30.51 -10.00 9.30
N GLN A 23 -30.05 -10.89 8.41
CA GLN A 23 -28.73 -11.50 8.55
C GLN A 23 -27.73 -10.35 8.59
N ALA A 24 -26.89 -10.35 9.63
CA ALA A 24 -25.78 -9.42 9.67
C ALA A 24 -24.96 -9.59 8.39
N PRO A 25 -24.56 -8.51 7.71
CA PRO A 25 -23.78 -8.62 6.50
C PRO A 25 -22.53 -9.45 6.77
N VAL A 26 -22.29 -10.44 5.91
CA VAL A 26 -21.14 -11.33 6.06
C VAL A 26 -19.88 -10.51 5.80
N THR A 27 -19.11 -10.29 6.86
CA THR A 27 -17.81 -9.64 6.78
C THR A 27 -16.76 -10.63 6.30
N GLN A 28 -15.92 -10.20 5.37
CA GLN A 28 -14.76 -10.94 4.90
C GLN A 28 -13.49 -10.13 5.11
N ILE A 29 -12.37 -10.81 5.32
CA ILE A 29 -11.05 -10.18 5.47
C ILE A 29 -10.19 -10.63 4.32
N ILE A 30 -9.56 -9.67 3.64
CA ILE A 30 -8.61 -9.95 2.56
C ILE A 30 -7.28 -9.31 2.92
N ASN A 31 -6.22 -10.12 2.87
CA ASN A 31 -4.85 -9.66 2.95
C ASN A 31 -4.23 -9.75 1.56
N GLY A 32 -3.38 -8.80 1.22
CA GLY A 32 -2.70 -8.78 -0.07
C GLY A 32 -1.92 -7.51 -0.32
N ILE A 33 -1.48 -7.36 -1.56
CA ILE A 33 -0.68 -6.22 -2.03
C ILE A 33 -1.54 -5.34 -2.94
N VAL A 34 -1.48 -4.02 -2.72
CA VAL A 34 -2.15 -3.02 -3.57
C VAL A 34 -1.53 -3.03 -4.97
N TYR A 35 -2.33 -3.39 -5.96
CA TYR A 35 -1.96 -3.40 -7.38
C TYR A 35 -2.45 -2.18 -8.13
N ASP A 36 -3.63 -1.68 -7.76
CA ASP A 36 -4.19 -0.42 -8.27
C ASP A 36 -4.98 0.28 -7.15
N ALA A 37 -4.91 1.60 -7.13
CA ALA A 37 -5.65 2.46 -6.20
C ALA A 37 -6.24 3.63 -7.00
N SER A 38 -7.27 3.33 -7.77
CA SER A 38 -7.99 4.29 -8.61
C SER A 38 -9.13 4.97 -7.83
N MET A 39 -9.76 5.97 -8.44
CA MET A 39 -10.85 6.71 -7.78
C MET A 39 -11.98 5.75 -7.37
N ASN A 40 -12.26 5.69 -6.07
CA ASN A 40 -13.31 4.88 -5.43
C ASN A 40 -13.14 3.35 -5.52
N ASN A 41 -12.00 2.85 -6.03
CA ASN A 41 -11.73 1.43 -6.12
C ASN A 41 -10.29 1.10 -5.71
N LEU A 42 -10.13 -0.05 -5.08
CA LEU A 42 -8.88 -0.65 -4.69
C LEU A 42 -8.79 -2.03 -5.33
N THR A 43 -7.73 -2.29 -6.09
CA THR A 43 -7.44 -3.63 -6.59
C THR A 43 -6.27 -4.20 -5.81
N ILE A 44 -6.48 -5.36 -5.19
CA ILE A 44 -5.44 -6.08 -4.44
C ILE A 44 -5.16 -7.42 -5.11
N ILE A 45 -3.88 -7.82 -5.13
CA ILE A 45 -3.51 -9.22 -5.33
C ILE A 45 -3.50 -9.85 -3.94
N SER A 46 -4.44 -10.74 -3.67
CA SER A 46 -4.56 -11.40 -2.38
C SER A 46 -3.36 -12.30 -2.09
N ASP A 47 -3.17 -12.70 -0.83
CA ASP A 47 -2.15 -13.68 -0.46
C ASP A 47 -2.36 -15.05 -1.14
N GLN A 48 -3.58 -15.31 -1.65
CA GLN A 48 -3.91 -16.50 -2.45
C GLN A 48 -3.54 -16.34 -3.93
N GLY A 49 -3.16 -15.14 -4.37
CA GLY A 49 -2.84 -14.81 -5.76
C GLY A 49 -4.04 -14.33 -6.59
N ASP A 50 -5.21 -14.15 -5.97
CA ASP A 50 -6.41 -13.67 -6.66
C ASP A 50 -6.39 -12.15 -6.80
N THR A 51 -6.81 -11.66 -7.96
CA THR A 51 -7.08 -10.22 -8.14
C THR A 51 -8.47 -9.90 -7.60
N VAL A 52 -8.54 -9.11 -6.54
CA VAL A 52 -9.80 -8.70 -5.91
C VAL A 52 -9.99 -7.20 -6.07
N ASN A 53 -11.15 -6.80 -6.60
CA ASN A 53 -11.58 -5.41 -6.68
C ASN A 53 -12.49 -5.09 -5.49
N ILE A 54 -12.18 -4.01 -4.78
CA ILE A 54 -12.87 -3.56 -3.57
C ILE A 54 -13.26 -2.11 -3.78
N SER A 55 -14.55 -1.81 -3.67
CA SER A 55 -15.03 -0.44 -3.68
C SER A 55 -14.65 0.27 -2.39
N THR A 56 -14.08 1.46 -2.55
CA THR A 56 -13.86 2.43 -1.47
C THR A 56 -14.86 3.60 -1.56
N MET A 57 -15.87 3.48 -2.43
CA MET A 57 -16.94 4.47 -2.57
C MET A 57 -17.69 4.63 -1.25
N ASP A 58 -17.85 5.87 -0.81
CA ASP A 58 -18.49 6.25 0.46
C ASP A 58 -17.85 5.62 1.72
N ALA A 59 -16.66 5.03 1.59
CA ALA A 59 -15.95 4.48 2.74
C ALA A 59 -15.53 5.61 3.68
N ASN A 60 -15.54 5.34 4.99
CA ASN A 60 -15.08 6.32 5.97
C ASN A 60 -13.56 6.51 5.82
N PRO A 61 -13.05 7.71 5.47
CA PRO A 61 -11.62 7.93 5.24
C PRO A 61 -10.75 7.72 6.48
N GLN A 62 -11.33 7.75 7.69
CA GLN A 62 -10.63 7.45 8.94
C GLN A 62 -10.42 5.96 9.16
N LYS A 63 -11.24 5.11 8.53
CA LYS A 63 -11.14 3.65 8.59
C LYS A 63 -10.52 3.05 7.34
N VAL A 64 -10.66 3.72 6.20
CA VAL A 64 -10.11 3.32 4.91
C VAL A 64 -9.20 4.46 4.43
N PRO A 65 -7.95 4.54 4.93
CA PRO A 65 -7.01 5.58 4.54
C PRO A 65 -6.56 5.39 3.09
N GLY A 66 -5.93 6.43 2.54
CA GLY A 66 -5.23 6.33 1.26
C GLY A 66 -4.05 5.35 1.34
N VAL A 67 -3.77 4.70 0.21
CA VAL A 67 -2.71 3.70 0.06
C VAL A 67 -1.82 4.03 -1.13
N LEU A 68 -0.63 3.46 -1.16
CA LEU A 68 0.29 3.50 -2.28
C LEU A 68 0.35 2.14 -2.98
N LEU A 69 0.75 2.15 -4.25
CA LEU A 69 1.06 0.93 -4.98
C LEU A 69 2.12 0.12 -4.24
N ASN A 70 1.94 -1.19 -4.18
CA ASN A 70 2.76 -2.14 -3.43
C ASN A 70 2.69 -2.03 -1.89
N ASP A 71 1.76 -1.26 -1.32
CA ASP A 71 1.46 -1.39 0.11
C ASP A 71 0.88 -2.79 0.38
N SER A 72 1.33 -3.44 1.46
CA SER A 72 0.68 -4.66 1.94
C SER A 72 -0.44 -4.25 2.89
N VAL A 73 -1.66 -4.71 2.63
CA VAL A 73 -2.86 -4.26 3.34
C VAL A 73 -3.66 -5.43 3.89
N ARG A 74 -4.38 -5.14 4.97
CA ARG A 74 -5.47 -5.96 5.48
C ARG A 74 -6.76 -5.16 5.35
N VAL A 75 -7.70 -5.68 4.57
CA VAL A 75 -8.98 -5.02 4.29
C VAL A 75 -10.12 -5.86 4.86
N THR A 76 -10.94 -5.24 5.69
CA THR A 76 -12.23 -5.78 6.15
C THR A 76 -13.30 -5.28 5.19
N CYS A 77 -14.08 -6.20 4.62
CA CYS A 77 -15.06 -5.90 3.60
C CYS A 77 -16.42 -6.52 3.90
N THR A 78 -17.47 -5.90 3.37
CA THR A 78 -18.83 -6.45 3.33
C THR A 78 -19.33 -6.49 1.89
N HIS A 79 -20.21 -7.45 1.60
CA HIS A 79 -20.91 -7.47 0.34
C HIS A 79 -22.10 -6.51 0.39
N GLU A 80 -22.19 -5.64 -0.61
CA GLU A 80 -23.33 -4.75 -0.82
C GLU A 80 -23.98 -5.10 -2.15
N ASP A 81 -25.32 -5.15 -2.18
CA ASP A 81 -26.07 -5.38 -3.41
C ASP A 81 -26.54 -4.02 -3.94
N ILE A 82 -26.05 -3.65 -5.12
CA ILE A 82 -26.44 -2.43 -5.82
C ILE A 82 -27.09 -2.85 -7.13
N ASP A 83 -28.39 -2.65 -7.24
CA ASP A 83 -29.20 -2.96 -8.43
C ASP A 83 -29.03 -4.41 -8.94
N GLY A 84 -28.89 -5.39 -8.02
CA GLY A 84 -28.71 -6.80 -8.34
C GLY A 84 -27.25 -7.20 -8.60
N VAL A 85 -26.32 -6.27 -8.50
CA VAL A 85 -24.88 -6.52 -8.58
C VAL A 85 -24.30 -6.55 -7.18
N LYS A 86 -23.74 -7.71 -6.80
CA LYS A 86 -22.97 -7.83 -5.56
C LYS A 86 -21.60 -7.20 -5.75
N ILE A 87 -21.35 -6.11 -5.04
CA ILE A 87 -20.05 -5.48 -4.94
C ILE A 87 -19.42 -5.78 -3.59
N LEU A 88 -18.10 -5.68 -3.54
CA LEU A 88 -17.35 -5.80 -2.31
C LEU A 88 -16.93 -4.41 -1.85
N LYS A 89 -17.31 -4.01 -0.63
CA LYS A 89 -17.07 -2.67 -0.08
C LYS A 89 -16.09 -2.73 1.08
N ALA A 90 -15.17 -1.79 1.13
CA ALA A 90 -14.23 -1.65 2.24
C ALA A 90 -14.90 -0.98 3.45
N ASP A 91 -14.88 -1.67 4.59
CA ASP A 91 -15.33 -1.12 5.88
C ASP A 91 -14.15 -0.57 6.70
N GLU A 92 -13.01 -1.25 6.61
CA GLU A 92 -11.77 -0.90 7.30
C GLU A 92 -10.57 -1.38 6.48
N LEU A 93 -9.51 -0.60 6.46
CA LEU A 93 -8.24 -0.93 5.81
C LEU A 93 -7.10 -0.54 6.72
N THR A 94 -6.18 -1.46 6.93
CA THR A 94 -4.91 -1.20 7.62
C THR A 94 -3.75 -1.51 6.69
N ILE A 95 -2.82 -0.57 6.56
CA ILE A 95 -1.53 -0.81 5.93
C ILE A 95 -0.67 -1.59 6.91
N THR A 96 -0.32 -2.81 6.56
CA THR A 96 0.49 -3.71 7.38
C THR A 96 1.99 -3.55 7.10
N VAL A 97 2.33 -3.25 5.85
CA VAL A 97 3.70 -2.91 5.41
C VAL A 97 3.59 -1.82 4.36
N HIS A 98 4.33 -0.72 4.55
CA HIS A 98 4.40 0.35 3.56
C HIS A 98 5.29 -0.03 2.38
N SER A 99 4.88 0.40 1.20
CA SER A 99 5.63 0.30 -0.04
C SER A 99 6.93 1.11 0.00
N PRO A 100 7.89 0.80 -0.87
CA PRO A 100 9.08 1.64 -1.10
C PRO A 100 8.78 3.12 -1.33
N TYR A 101 7.65 3.43 -1.98
CA TYR A 101 7.24 4.81 -2.29
C TYR A 101 7.04 5.65 -1.04
N TYR A 102 6.60 5.02 0.06
CA TYR A 102 6.43 5.69 1.34
C TYR A 102 7.77 6.17 1.93
N TYR A 103 8.83 5.39 1.75
CA TYR A 103 10.12 5.64 2.39
C TYR A 103 11.14 6.34 1.50
N ILE A 104 11.09 6.20 0.18
CA ILE A 104 12.21 6.57 -0.72
C ILE A 104 12.66 8.04 -0.62
N GLN A 105 11.73 8.95 -0.33
CA GLN A 105 12.02 10.37 -0.22
C GLN A 105 12.83 10.69 1.04
N GLY A 106 13.73 11.66 0.95
CA GLY A 106 14.57 12.12 2.05
C GLY A 106 16.06 12.08 1.73
N THR A 107 16.88 12.40 2.74
CA THR A 107 18.34 12.37 2.63
C THR A 107 18.90 11.05 3.15
N TRP A 108 19.70 10.41 2.31
CA TRP A 108 20.28 9.10 2.53
C TRP A 108 21.79 9.21 2.49
N LEU A 109 22.48 8.73 3.53
CA LEU A 109 23.90 8.97 3.76
C LEU A 109 24.67 7.70 4.14
N GLU A 110 25.92 7.62 3.70
CA GLU A 110 26.91 6.63 4.12
C GLU A 110 28.24 7.34 4.47
N PRO A 111 29.16 6.69 5.22
CA PRO A 111 30.49 7.26 5.44
C PRO A 111 31.21 7.51 4.11
N ASN A 112 31.83 8.67 3.97
CA ASN A 112 32.59 9.00 2.77
C ASN A 112 33.85 8.10 2.69
N PRO A 113 34.06 7.36 1.58
CA PRO A 113 35.16 6.40 1.44
C PRO A 113 36.55 7.06 1.40
N ILE A 114 36.63 8.36 1.10
CA ILE A 114 37.86 9.15 1.10
C ILE A 114 38.12 9.75 2.49
N ASN A 115 37.08 10.29 3.13
CA ASN A 115 37.15 10.85 4.49
C ASN A 115 36.04 10.32 5.37
N LEU A 116 36.33 9.27 6.15
CA LEU A 116 35.34 8.59 7.00
C LEU A 116 34.72 9.47 8.12
N LYS A 117 35.24 10.68 8.36
CA LYS A 117 34.63 11.66 9.29
C LYS A 117 33.47 12.42 8.67
N GLU A 118 33.34 12.38 7.35
CA GLU A 118 32.27 13.00 6.59
C GLU A 118 31.28 11.93 6.12
N MET A 119 30.03 12.36 5.95
CA MET A 119 28.99 11.53 5.35
C MET A 119 28.77 12.00 3.91
N GLN A 120 28.55 11.08 2.98
CA GLN A 120 28.17 11.37 1.60
C GLN A 120 26.85 10.70 1.25
N GLY A 121 26.20 11.12 0.17
CA GLY A 121 25.02 10.45 -0.34
C GLY A 121 24.15 11.39 -1.16
N PHE A 122 22.85 11.33 -0.99
CA PHE A 122 21.92 12.15 -1.77
C PHE A 122 20.58 12.37 -1.08
N THR A 123 19.94 13.47 -1.47
CA THR A 123 18.55 13.79 -1.12
C THR A 123 17.65 13.49 -2.31
N LEU A 124 16.56 12.76 -2.08
CA LEU A 124 15.50 12.46 -3.05
C LEU A 124 14.24 13.25 -2.68
N ASN A 125 13.91 14.29 -3.45
CA ASN A 125 12.77 15.17 -3.17
C ASN A 125 11.47 14.62 -3.76
N GLN A 126 10.34 14.98 -3.16
CA GLN A 126 9.01 14.50 -3.58
C GLN A 126 8.65 14.80 -5.03
N ASN A 127 9.19 15.87 -5.61
CA ASN A 127 8.96 16.29 -6.99
C ASN A 127 9.84 15.57 -8.04
N GLY A 128 10.57 14.52 -7.66
CA GLY A 128 11.48 13.79 -8.57
C GLY A 128 12.83 14.48 -8.81
N THR A 129 13.12 15.59 -8.14
CA THR A 129 14.47 16.19 -8.12
C THR A 129 15.33 15.55 -7.05
N ALA A 130 16.64 15.57 -7.25
CA ALA A 130 17.62 15.06 -6.30
C ALA A 130 18.83 15.99 -6.19
N SER A 131 19.60 15.81 -5.13
CA SER A 131 20.86 16.53 -4.91
C SER A 131 21.87 15.65 -4.20
N SER A 132 23.12 15.70 -4.65
CA SER A 132 24.23 15.06 -3.95
C SER A 132 24.55 15.73 -2.62
N VAL A 133 25.00 14.94 -1.65
CA VAL A 133 25.51 15.41 -0.35
C VAL A 133 27.00 15.07 -0.27
N ASN A 134 27.84 16.08 -0.08
CA ASN A 134 29.30 15.97 0.07
C ASN A 134 29.99 15.16 -1.04
N MET A 135 29.50 15.25 -2.28
CA MET A 135 30.14 14.70 -3.47
C MET A 135 30.39 15.81 -4.49
N ALA A 136 31.67 16.10 -4.76
CA ALA A 136 32.05 17.19 -5.68
C ALA A 136 31.96 16.80 -7.16
N THR A 137 32.23 15.53 -7.48
CA THR A 137 32.36 15.04 -8.86
C THR A 137 31.12 14.35 -9.38
N LEU A 138 30.21 13.90 -8.51
CA LEU A 138 28.98 13.21 -8.90
C LEU A 138 27.78 14.02 -8.42
N LEU A 139 27.10 14.69 -9.33
CA LEU A 139 25.92 15.50 -9.04
C LEU A 139 24.65 14.77 -9.48
N ILE A 140 23.92 14.20 -8.53
CA ILE A 140 22.61 13.59 -8.80
C ILE A 140 21.59 14.72 -8.90
N LYS A 141 20.76 14.69 -9.94
CA LYS A 141 19.86 15.79 -10.34
C LYS A 141 18.39 15.41 -10.27
N ASN A 142 18.06 14.19 -10.69
CA ASN A 142 16.70 13.70 -10.76
C ASN A 142 16.64 12.22 -10.41
N TRP A 143 15.48 11.79 -9.94
CA TRP A 143 15.23 10.40 -9.60
C TRP A 143 13.81 9.97 -9.97
N ASN A 144 13.66 8.67 -10.21
CA ASN A 144 12.37 8.00 -10.33
C ASN A 144 12.45 6.62 -9.68
N LEU A 145 11.39 6.20 -9.01
CA LEU A 145 11.24 4.84 -8.50
C LEU A 145 10.11 4.17 -9.25
N ASP A 146 10.42 3.05 -9.92
CA ASP A 146 9.42 2.22 -10.56
C ASP A 146 9.67 0.77 -10.21
N ASN A 147 8.67 0.11 -9.61
CA ASN A 147 8.71 -1.30 -9.24
C ASN A 147 10.06 -1.76 -8.64
N TRP A 148 10.45 -1.18 -7.51
CA TRP A 148 11.72 -1.46 -6.82
C TRP A 148 13.00 -1.11 -7.61
N THR A 149 12.88 -0.39 -8.71
CA THR A 149 14.00 0.08 -9.52
C THR A 149 14.14 1.59 -9.41
N LEU A 150 15.23 2.03 -8.81
CA LEU A 150 15.58 3.45 -8.68
C LEU A 150 16.44 3.87 -9.89
N THR A 151 15.96 4.86 -10.62
CA THR A 151 16.71 5.52 -11.69
C THR A 151 17.23 6.86 -11.18
N LEU A 152 18.54 7.11 -11.33
CA LEU A 152 19.21 8.33 -10.92
C LEU A 152 19.87 8.98 -12.12
N GLN A 153 19.46 10.21 -12.46
CA GLN A 153 20.14 11.02 -13.47
C GLN A 153 21.20 11.88 -12.80
N TYR A 154 22.39 11.93 -13.38
CA TYR A 154 23.53 12.61 -12.80
C TYR A 154 24.41 13.31 -13.83
N GLU A 155 25.22 14.25 -13.32
CA GLU A 155 26.38 14.82 -13.99
C GLU A 155 27.64 14.35 -13.28
N SER A 156 28.57 13.77 -14.03
CA SER A 156 29.92 13.45 -13.60
C SER A 156 30.87 14.55 -14.06
N ILE A 157 31.44 15.26 -13.10
CA ILE A 157 32.35 16.40 -13.31
C ILE A 157 33.76 15.99 -12.91
N GLY A 158 34.68 16.05 -13.87
CA GLY A 158 36.08 15.70 -13.63
C GLY A 158 36.93 16.03 -14.86
N ASN A 159 38.23 16.26 -14.67
CA ASN A 159 39.17 16.53 -15.77
C ASN A 159 38.70 17.64 -16.74
N LYS A 160 38.04 18.69 -16.20
CA LYS A 160 37.44 19.81 -16.97
C LYS A 160 36.33 19.39 -17.95
N GLN A 161 35.72 18.24 -17.73
CA GLN A 161 34.60 17.73 -18.50
C GLN A 161 33.39 17.52 -17.60
N THR A 162 32.21 17.61 -18.21
CA THR A 162 30.94 17.24 -17.60
C THR A 162 30.28 16.20 -18.50
N ILE A 163 29.98 15.05 -17.93
CA ILE A 163 29.31 13.94 -18.61
C ILE A 163 27.97 13.72 -17.92
N THR A 164 26.88 13.76 -18.68
CA THR A 164 25.56 13.37 -18.18
C THR A 164 25.37 11.86 -18.28
N GLY A 165 24.69 11.28 -17.30
CA GLY A 165 24.45 9.84 -17.25
C GLY A 165 23.20 9.50 -16.47
N THR A 166 22.82 8.22 -16.59
CA THR A 166 21.71 7.63 -15.85
C THR A 166 22.16 6.30 -15.27
N ASP A 167 21.95 6.15 -13.97
CA ASP A 167 22.16 4.90 -13.25
C ASP A 167 20.81 4.26 -12.93
N THR A 168 20.72 2.96 -13.15
CA THR A 168 19.53 2.15 -12.80
C THR A 168 19.95 1.12 -11.75
N LEU A 169 19.34 1.21 -10.57
CA LEU A 169 19.69 0.44 -9.38
C LEU A 169 18.45 -0.27 -8.82
N ASN A 170 18.63 -1.51 -8.41
CA ASN A 170 17.60 -2.26 -7.69
C ASN A 170 17.59 -1.82 -6.22
N VAL A 171 16.43 -1.51 -5.69
CA VAL A 171 16.19 -1.33 -4.26
C VAL A 171 16.14 -2.73 -3.64
N VAL A 172 17.19 -3.09 -2.91
CA VAL A 172 17.29 -4.41 -2.23
C VAL A 172 16.61 -4.36 -0.86
N LYS A 173 16.69 -3.21 -0.20
CA LYS A 173 16.07 -2.95 1.09
C LYS A 173 15.70 -1.48 1.16
N ILE A 174 14.50 -1.20 1.65
CA ILE A 174 14.13 0.14 2.09
C ILE A 174 13.17 0.06 3.28
N ASP A 175 13.42 0.89 4.29
CA ASP A 175 12.54 1.09 5.43
C ASP A 175 12.72 2.52 6.00
N ALA A 176 12.29 2.74 7.24
CA ALA A 176 12.38 4.04 7.89
C ALA A 176 13.82 4.53 8.09
N ASP A 177 14.83 3.65 8.16
CA ASP A 177 16.20 4.03 8.51
C ASP A 177 17.26 3.57 7.50
N SER A 178 16.93 2.63 6.62
CA SER A 178 17.88 1.95 5.73
C SER A 178 17.47 2.05 4.27
N LEU A 179 18.44 2.31 3.39
CA LEU A 179 18.32 2.16 1.94
C LEU A 179 19.53 1.39 1.40
N VAL A 180 19.28 0.26 0.73
CA VAL A 180 20.33 -0.55 0.09
C VAL A 180 20.03 -0.64 -1.40
N LEU A 181 20.99 -0.19 -2.20
CA LEU A 181 20.88 -0.17 -3.66
C LEU A 181 21.94 -1.10 -4.27
N ALA A 182 21.53 -1.87 -5.28
CA ALA A 182 22.42 -2.78 -5.99
C ALA A 182 22.32 -2.63 -7.50
N ARG A 183 23.43 -2.88 -8.19
CA ARG A 183 23.45 -3.10 -9.64
C ARG A 183 23.63 -4.59 -9.88
N LYS A 184 22.61 -5.24 -10.43
CA LYS A 184 22.53 -6.71 -10.49
C LYS A 184 22.67 -7.29 -9.08
N THR A 185 23.74 -8.04 -8.80
CA THR A 185 24.03 -8.64 -7.50
C THR A 185 25.02 -7.82 -6.65
N ASN A 186 25.61 -6.75 -7.20
CA ASN A 186 26.63 -5.96 -6.52
C ASN A 186 25.97 -4.79 -5.78
N VAL A 187 26.12 -4.77 -4.46
CA VAL A 187 25.66 -3.64 -3.64
C VAL A 187 26.51 -2.42 -3.95
N MET A 188 25.85 -1.33 -4.34
CA MET A 188 26.49 -0.07 -4.69
C MET A 188 26.44 0.93 -3.54
N TRP A 189 25.35 0.94 -2.78
CA TRP A 189 25.12 1.91 -1.70
C TRP A 189 24.51 1.23 -0.49
N ARG A 190 24.99 1.59 0.70
CA ARG A 190 24.40 1.18 1.99
C ARG A 190 24.18 2.44 2.83
N LEU A 191 23.02 3.03 2.66
CA LEU A 191 22.71 4.35 3.17
C LEU A 191 21.80 4.26 4.39
N ALA A 192 22.06 5.13 5.37
CA ALA A 192 21.17 5.39 6.48
C ALA A 192 20.40 6.71 6.24
N ARG A 193 19.17 6.79 6.73
CA ARG A 193 18.41 8.04 6.66
C ARG A 193 19.05 9.09 7.57
N GLN A 194 19.23 10.31 7.05
CA GLN A 194 19.54 11.46 7.88
C GLN A 194 18.35 11.75 8.80
N LYS A 195 18.59 11.73 10.11
CA LYS A 195 17.59 12.08 11.12
C LYS A 195 17.31 13.58 11.16
#